data_AF-A0A318CW42-F1
#
_entry.id   AF-A0A318CW42-F1
#
_cell.length_a   1.000
_cell.length_b   1.000
_cell.length_c   1.000
_cell.angle_alpha   90.00
_cell.angle_beta   90.00
_cell.angle_gamma   90.00
#
_symmetry.space_group_name_H-M   'P 1'
#
loop_
_entity.id
_entity.type
_entity.pdbx_description
1 polymer ?
#
loop_
_entity_poly.entity_id
_entity_poly.type
_entity_poly.pdbx_seq_one_letter_code
_entity_poly.pdbx_strand_id
1 'polypeptide(L)'
;MQIVIDSREKLPYRFKTSAVEGTLLTGDYSILGIENLIAVERKTLDDLVGCLCNGRERFERELHRGRALDFFAIVAECTLSDLVNGSYHSKMSPKAAIQSLLAFSIRYKLPIFFVENRSYGARVTESLLLKYGRELEKRCESIGKQKLADNKLTTRGANHEHE
;
A
#
# COMPACT_ATOMS: atom_id res chain seq x y z
N MET A 1 -6.13 9.65 -12.28
CA MET A 1 -5.73 9.36 -10.89
C MET A 1 -4.68 10.36 -10.43
N GLN A 2 -4.85 10.92 -9.24
CA GLN A 2 -3.86 11.78 -8.56
C GLN A 2 -3.36 11.08 -7.29
N ILE A 3 -2.10 11.28 -6.94
CA ILE A 3 -1.51 10.75 -5.71
C ILE A 3 -1.80 11.71 -4.55
N VAL A 4 -2.17 11.17 -3.39
CA VAL A 4 -2.23 11.94 -2.14
C VAL A 4 -0.95 11.68 -1.36
N ILE A 5 -0.30 12.74 -0.93
CA ILE A 5 0.85 12.72 -0.02
C ILE A 5 0.35 13.11 1.36
N ASP A 6 0.63 12.30 2.37
CA ASP A 6 0.29 12.65 3.74
C ASP A 6 1.06 13.89 4.19
N SER A 7 0.33 14.88 4.70
CA SER A 7 0.88 16.18 5.15
C SER A 7 1.91 16.08 6.28
N ARG A 8 1.98 14.93 6.97
CA ARG A 8 2.99 14.69 8.02
C ARG A 8 4.29 14.11 7.47
N GLU A 9 4.32 13.67 6.20
CA GLU A 9 5.54 13.14 5.58
C GLU A 9 6.52 14.27 5.30
N LYS A 10 7.63 14.27 6.04
CA LYS A 10 8.59 15.39 6.05
C LYS A 10 9.45 15.45 4.80
N LEU A 11 9.71 14.29 4.19
CA LEU A 11 10.56 14.18 3.02
C LEU A 11 9.83 13.41 1.91
N PRO A 12 8.76 14.01 1.34
CA PRO A 12 7.89 13.31 0.40
C PRO A 12 8.62 13.03 -0.91
N TYR A 13 8.33 11.87 -1.51
CA TYR A 13 8.80 11.55 -2.85
C TYR A 13 8.33 12.59 -3.88
N ARG A 14 9.11 12.73 -4.94
CA ARG A 14 8.68 13.46 -6.14
C ARG A 14 8.18 12.46 -7.17
N PHE A 15 6.92 12.61 -7.55
CA PHE A 15 6.27 11.75 -8.54
C PHE A 15 6.20 12.43 -9.91
N LYS A 16 6.09 11.63 -10.97
CA LYS A 16 5.77 12.15 -12.31
C LYS A 16 4.26 12.41 -12.45
N THR A 17 3.48 11.60 -11.75
CA THR A 17 2.02 11.74 -11.61
C THR A 17 1.71 12.96 -10.75
N SER A 18 0.64 13.67 -11.10
CA SER A 18 0.14 14.78 -10.29
C SER A 18 -0.15 14.30 -8.86
N ALA A 19 0.31 15.09 -7.89
CA ALA A 19 0.14 14.82 -6.48
C ALA A 19 -0.46 16.03 -5.75
N VAL A 20 -1.19 15.76 -4.68
CA VAL A 20 -1.77 16.74 -3.77
C VAL A 20 -1.45 16.35 -2.33
N GLU A 21 -1.36 17.34 -1.44
CA GLU A 21 -1.22 17.06 0.00
C GLU A 21 -2.59 16.78 0.62
N GLY A 22 -2.63 15.89 1.62
CA GLY A 22 -3.84 15.52 2.35
C GLY A 22 -3.54 14.89 3.71
N THR A 23 -4.57 14.51 4.45
CA THR A 23 -4.42 13.73 5.70
C THR A 23 -4.91 12.31 5.47
N LEU A 24 -4.02 11.34 5.65
CA LEU A 24 -4.33 9.93 5.53
C LEU A 24 -4.57 9.30 6.91
N LEU A 25 -5.43 8.28 6.96
CA LEU A 25 -5.65 7.50 8.18
C LEU A 25 -4.38 6.71 8.57
N THR A 26 -3.65 6.21 7.57
CA THR A 26 -2.40 5.47 7.71
C THR A 26 -1.63 5.48 6.38
N GLY A 27 -0.31 5.29 6.44
CA GLY A 27 0.56 5.39 5.27
C GLY A 27 0.95 6.83 4.92
N ASP A 28 1.95 6.95 4.05
CA ASP A 28 2.47 8.24 3.59
C ASP A 28 1.91 8.64 2.22
N TYR A 29 1.46 7.67 1.43
CA TYR A 29 0.98 7.89 0.07
C TYR A 29 -0.28 7.09 -0.23
N SER A 30 -1.21 7.69 -0.96
CA SER A 30 -2.45 7.05 -1.41
C SER A 30 -2.92 7.63 -2.76
N ILE A 31 -4.15 7.33 -3.18
CA ILE A 31 -4.81 7.84 -4.38
C ILE A 31 -6.03 8.66 -3.99
N LEU A 32 -6.16 9.85 -4.58
CA LEU A 32 -7.25 10.77 -4.32
C LEU A 32 -8.61 10.14 -4.65
N GLY A 33 -9.54 10.17 -3.68
CA GLY A 33 -10.90 9.64 -3.79
C GLY A 33 -11.04 8.15 -3.45
N ILE A 34 -9.95 7.44 -3.18
CA ILE A 34 -9.96 6.04 -2.73
C ILE A 34 -8.93 5.79 -1.60
N GLU A 35 -8.73 6.80 -0.75
CA GLU A 35 -7.73 6.81 0.31
C GLU A 35 -7.95 5.71 1.36
N ASN A 36 -9.20 5.26 1.47
CA ASN A 36 -9.63 4.17 2.34
C ASN A 36 -9.42 2.78 1.72
N LEU A 37 -8.87 2.67 0.52
CA LEU A 37 -8.64 1.38 -0.15
C LEU A 37 -7.16 1.03 -0.27
N ILE A 38 -6.28 2.01 -0.45
CA ILE A 38 -4.85 1.79 -0.64
C ILE A 38 -4.01 2.78 0.14
N ALA A 39 -2.92 2.32 0.73
CA ALA A 39 -1.84 3.21 1.13
C ALA A 39 -0.46 2.54 1.03
N VAL A 40 0.57 3.35 0.84
CA VAL A 40 1.98 2.95 0.87
C VAL A 40 2.69 3.73 1.97
N GLU A 41 3.36 3.00 2.85
CA GLU A 41 4.24 3.52 3.90
C GLU A 41 5.69 3.49 3.40
N ARG A 42 6.39 4.61 3.48
CA ARG A 42 7.81 4.71 3.20
C ARG A 42 8.60 4.56 4.49
N LYS A 43 9.66 3.76 4.47
CA LYS A 43 10.62 3.71 5.59
C LYS A 43 12.05 3.72 5.10
N THR A 44 12.92 4.45 5.80
CA THR A 44 14.36 4.26 5.69
C THR A 44 14.78 2.99 6.45
N LEU A 45 16.03 2.54 6.28
CA LEU A 45 16.54 1.39 7.04
C LEU A 45 16.44 1.60 8.56
N ASP A 46 16.91 2.75 9.05
CA ASP A 46 16.90 3.07 10.49
C ASP A 46 15.48 3.23 11.02
N ASP A 47 14.57 3.86 10.27
CA ASP A 47 13.16 3.96 10.66
C ASP A 47 12.51 2.59 10.72
N LEU A 48 12.78 1.73 9.74
CA LEU A 48 12.26 0.37 9.70
C LEU A 48 12.68 -0.40 10.96
N VAL A 49 13.97 -0.44 11.28
CA VAL A 49 14.46 -1.17 12.45
C VAL A 49 14.03 -0.50 13.76
N GLY A 50 14.00 0.83 13.82
CA GLY A 50 13.50 1.60 14.96
C GLY A 50 12.05 1.25 15.30
N CYS A 51 11.20 1.09 14.28
CA CYS A 51 9.83 0.61 14.42
C CYS A 51 9.72 -0.85 14.88
N LEU A 52 10.75 -1.68 14.76
CA LEU A 52 10.72 -3.07 15.25
C LEU A 52 11.17 -3.20 16.72
N CYS A 53 11.78 -2.14 17.25
CA CYS A 53 12.26 -2.02 18.62
C CYS A 53 11.36 -1.09 19.43
N ASN A 54 11.85 0.10 19.78
CA ASN A 54 11.17 1.04 20.68
C ASN A 54 9.86 1.58 20.07
N GLY A 55 9.76 1.62 18.73
CA GLY A 55 8.56 2.07 18.02
C GLY A 55 7.51 0.98 17.78
N ARG A 56 7.69 -0.24 18.30
CA ARG A 56 6.92 -1.41 17.88
C ARG A 56 5.43 -1.31 18.12
N GLU A 57 4.99 -0.91 19.30
CA GLU A 57 3.56 -0.80 19.59
C GLU A 57 2.87 0.25 18.71
N ARG A 58 3.54 1.40 18.50
CA ARG A 58 3.02 2.43 17.60
C ARG A 58 2.89 1.89 16.18
N PHE A 59 3.92 1.21 15.69
CA PHE A 59 3.93 0.68 14.34
C PHE A 59 2.90 -0.44 14.17
N GLU A 60 2.74 -1.34 15.15
CA GLU A 60 1.68 -2.35 15.10
C GLU A 60 0.28 -1.70 15.03
N ARG A 61 0.04 -0.55 15.68
CA ARG A 61 -1.23 0.19 15.51
C ARG A 61 -1.41 0.73 14.08
N GLU A 62 -0.34 1.19 13.44
CA GLU A 62 -0.36 1.58 12.02
C GLU A 62 -0.69 0.37 11.13
N LEU A 63 -0.05 -0.79 11.37
CA LEU A 63 -0.35 -2.03 10.65
C LEU A 63 -1.81 -2.49 10.86
N HIS A 64 -2.36 -2.35 12.07
CA HIS A 64 -3.76 -2.66 12.36
C HIS A 64 -4.72 -1.77 11.57
N ARG A 65 -4.44 -0.46 11.48
CA ARG A 65 -5.23 0.44 10.61
C ARG A 65 -5.08 0.06 9.14
N GLY A 66 -3.87 -0.31 8.71
CA GLY A 66 -3.58 -0.78 7.36
C GLY A 66 -4.38 -2.02 6.94
N ARG A 67 -4.75 -2.90 7.88
CA ARG A 67 -5.61 -4.07 7.60
C ARG A 67 -7.03 -3.73 7.14
N ALA A 68 -7.50 -2.50 7.38
CA ALA A 68 -8.79 -2.05 6.88
C ALA A 68 -8.74 -1.67 5.39
N LEU A 69 -7.54 -1.46 4.84
CA LEU A 69 -7.32 -1.18 3.43
C LEU A 69 -7.30 -2.49 2.63
N ASP A 70 -7.72 -2.42 1.37
CA ASP A 70 -7.57 -3.54 0.43
C ASP A 70 -6.08 -3.79 0.11
N PHE A 71 -5.28 -2.71 0.07
CA PHE A 71 -3.85 -2.80 -0.15
C PHE A 71 -3.06 -1.85 0.75
N PHE A 72 -2.27 -2.41 1.67
CA PHE A 72 -1.32 -1.64 2.48
C PHE A 72 0.06 -2.25 2.38
N ALA A 73 1.06 -1.48 1.94
CA ALA A 73 2.41 -1.96 1.71
C ALA A 73 3.47 -1.03 2.28
N ILE A 74 4.66 -1.58 2.56
CA ILE A 74 5.85 -0.82 2.89
C ILE A 74 6.78 -0.79 1.69
N VAL A 75 7.32 0.38 1.39
CA VAL A 75 8.49 0.58 0.54
C VAL A 75 9.66 1.00 1.43
N ALA A 76 10.58 0.06 1.66
CA ALA A 76 11.75 0.25 2.51
C ALA A 76 12.95 0.65 1.65
N GLU A 77 13.49 1.84 1.87
CA GLU A 77 14.70 2.38 1.23
C GLU A 77 15.97 1.73 1.80
N CYS A 78 16.08 0.42 1.58
CA CYS A 78 17.24 -0.40 1.87
C CYS A 78 17.18 -1.70 1.08
N THR A 79 18.30 -2.40 1.03
CA THR A 79 18.34 -3.77 0.53
C THR A 79 18.15 -4.77 1.68
N LEU A 80 17.75 -6.01 1.34
CA LEU A 80 17.76 -7.10 2.31
C LEU A 80 19.18 -7.36 2.84
N SER A 81 20.21 -7.14 2.02
CA SER A 81 21.62 -7.27 2.40
C SER A 81 21.99 -6.30 3.52
N ASP A 82 21.56 -5.03 3.43
CA ASP A 82 21.79 -4.03 4.49
C ASP A 82 21.20 -4.48 5.82
N LEU A 83 20.00 -5.07 5.78
CA LEU A 83 19.33 -5.59 6.97
C LEU A 83 20.06 -6.82 7.56
N VAL A 84 20.51 -7.75 6.71
CA VAL A 84 21.26 -8.95 7.11
C VAL A 84 22.61 -8.59 7.72
N ASN A 85 23.29 -7.59 7.17
CA ASN A 85 24.60 -7.15 7.64
C ASN A 85 24.53 -6.21 8.85
N GLY A 86 23.33 -5.76 9.22
CA GLY A 86 23.16 -4.85 10.35
C GLY A 86 23.64 -3.44 10.06
N SER A 87 23.50 -2.96 8.82
CA SER A 87 23.97 -1.64 8.36
C SER A 87 23.12 -0.47 8.89
N TYR A 88 22.70 -0.50 10.15
CA TYR A 88 21.82 0.47 10.81
C TYR A 88 22.30 0.81 12.22
N HIS A 89 21.76 1.88 12.81
CA HIS A 89 22.23 2.40 14.10
C HIS A 89 21.71 1.64 15.33
N SER A 90 20.57 0.95 15.22
CA SER A 90 19.97 0.20 16.33
C SER A 90 20.84 -0.97 16.79
N LYS A 91 20.75 -1.34 18.08
CA LYS A 91 21.38 -2.55 18.65
C LYS A 91 20.58 -3.83 18.41
N MET A 92 19.46 -3.75 17.69
CA MET A 92 18.68 -4.93 17.32
C MET A 92 19.56 -5.91 16.55
N SER A 93 19.43 -7.21 16.81
CA SER A 93 20.16 -8.17 15.98
C SER A 93 19.52 -8.25 14.58
N PRO A 94 20.32 -8.37 13.50
CA PRO A 94 19.83 -8.59 12.14
C PRO A 94 18.80 -9.72 12.04
N LYS A 95 19.08 -10.83 12.72
CA LYS A 95 18.17 -11.98 12.79
C LYS A 95 16.80 -11.58 13.36
N ALA A 96 16.77 -10.86 14.48
CA ALA A 96 15.51 -10.45 15.09
C ALA A 96 14.72 -9.47 14.21
N ALA A 97 15.41 -8.55 13.52
CA ALA A 97 14.79 -7.61 12.60
C ALA A 97 14.10 -8.35 11.43
N ILE A 98 14.83 -9.25 10.77
CA ILE A 98 14.30 -10.06 9.66
C ILE A 98 13.11 -10.91 10.12
N GLN A 99 13.23 -11.63 11.24
CA GLN A 99 12.15 -12.47 11.75
C GLN A 99 10.90 -11.65 12.14
N SER A 100 11.09 -10.42 12.63
CA SER A 100 9.96 -9.51 12.89
C SER A 100 9.26 -9.09 11.60
N LEU A 101 10.00 -8.74 10.54
CA LEU A 101 9.42 -8.38 9.25
C LEU A 101 8.66 -9.55 8.61
N LEU A 102 9.22 -10.77 8.67
CA LEU A 102 8.53 -11.99 8.19
C LEU A 102 7.27 -12.28 9.00
N ALA A 103 7.32 -12.12 10.32
CA ALA A 103 6.13 -12.26 11.16
C ALA A 103 5.05 -11.23 10.79
N PHE A 104 5.45 -9.99 10.50
CA PHE A 104 4.52 -8.94 10.09
C PHE A 104 3.94 -9.17 8.70
N SER A 105 4.74 -9.64 7.74
CA SER A 105 4.24 -9.95 6.39
C SER A 105 3.14 -11.03 6.43
N ILE A 106 3.28 -12.03 7.30
CA ILE A 106 2.26 -13.07 7.48
C ILE A 106 1.06 -12.54 8.30
N ARG A 107 1.31 -11.99 9.49
CA ARG A 107 0.26 -11.60 10.45
C ARG A 107 -0.66 -10.51 9.91
N TYR A 108 -0.08 -9.54 9.19
CA TYR A 108 -0.79 -8.38 8.67
C TYR A 108 -1.03 -8.45 7.16
N LYS A 109 -0.64 -9.55 6.49
CA LYS A 109 -0.65 -9.67 5.01
C LYS A 109 0.08 -8.52 4.33
N LEU A 110 1.18 -8.07 4.93
CA LEU A 110 1.88 -6.84 4.59
C LEU A 110 2.94 -7.11 3.50
N PRO A 111 2.77 -6.61 2.27
CA PRO A 111 3.83 -6.60 1.28
C PRO A 111 4.92 -5.62 1.69
N ILE A 112 6.18 -6.07 1.59
CA ILE A 112 7.36 -5.27 1.94
C ILE A 112 8.26 -5.26 0.70
N PHE A 113 8.46 -4.08 0.12
CA PHE A 113 9.30 -3.86 -1.05
C PHE A 113 10.61 -3.19 -0.61
N PHE A 114 11.70 -3.94 -0.68
CA PHE A 114 13.05 -3.40 -0.50
C PHE A 114 13.50 -2.71 -1.79
N VAL A 115 14.01 -1.49 -1.67
CA VAL A 115 14.51 -0.70 -2.79
C VAL A 115 15.89 -0.12 -2.45
N GLU A 116 16.79 -0.11 -3.43
CA GLU A 116 18.19 0.28 -3.23
C GLU A 116 18.35 1.74 -2.79
N ASN A 117 17.46 2.62 -3.24
CA ASN A 117 17.53 4.04 -2.91
C ASN A 117 16.18 4.74 -3.07
N ARG A 118 16.14 5.99 -2.62
CA ARG A 118 14.98 6.90 -2.70
C ARG A 118 14.38 7.03 -4.11
N SER A 119 15.20 7.03 -5.16
CA SER A 119 14.69 7.16 -6.54
C SER A 119 13.89 5.92 -6.95
N TYR A 120 14.38 4.73 -6.61
CA TYR A 120 13.62 3.50 -6.78
C TYR A 120 12.39 3.46 -5.86
N GLY A 121 12.50 3.96 -4.63
CA GLY A 121 11.36 4.09 -3.72
C GLY A 121 10.21 4.91 -4.29
N ALA A 122 10.50 6.08 -4.86
CA ALA A 122 9.50 6.91 -5.52
C ALA A 122 8.85 6.17 -6.70
N ARG A 123 9.65 5.52 -7.55
CA ARG A 123 9.16 4.77 -8.72
C ARG A 123 8.29 3.58 -8.34
N VAL A 124 8.71 2.79 -7.35
CA VAL A 124 7.94 1.63 -6.87
C VAL A 124 6.64 2.10 -6.24
N THR A 125 6.68 3.11 -5.38
CA THR A 125 5.50 3.70 -4.74
C THR A 125 4.49 4.18 -5.78
N GLU A 126 4.93 5.03 -6.72
CA GLU A 126 4.08 5.50 -7.82
C GLU A 126 3.49 4.32 -8.61
N SER A 127 4.31 3.32 -8.94
CA SER A 127 3.86 2.19 -9.74
C SER A 127 2.85 1.30 -9.01
N LEU A 128 3.01 1.09 -7.70
CA LEU A 128 2.06 0.32 -6.88
C LEU A 128 0.70 1.00 -6.84
N LEU A 129 0.69 2.31 -6.52
CA LEU A 129 -0.54 3.12 -6.50
C LEU A 129 -1.22 3.06 -7.87
N LEU A 130 -0.51 3.41 -8.95
CA LEU A 130 -1.09 3.45 -10.29
C LEU A 130 -1.62 2.10 -10.76
N LYS A 131 -0.92 0.99 -10.46
CA LYS A 131 -1.40 -0.35 -10.81
C LYS A 131 -2.64 -0.73 -10.02
N TYR A 132 -2.69 -0.44 -8.72
CA TYR A 132 -3.86 -0.71 -7.90
C TYR A 132 -5.10 0.01 -8.45
N GLY A 133 -5.00 1.31 -8.74
CA GLY A 133 -6.13 2.06 -9.28
C GLY A 133 -6.62 1.51 -10.63
N ARG A 134 -5.70 1.11 -11.53
CA ARG A 134 -6.08 0.44 -12.79
C ARG A 134 -6.78 -0.91 -12.58
N GLU A 135 -6.33 -1.70 -11.61
CA GLU A 135 -7.01 -2.96 -11.28
C GLU A 135 -8.39 -2.73 -10.66
N LEU A 136 -8.55 -1.67 -9.87
CA LEU A 136 -9.85 -1.28 -9.34
C LEU A 136 -10.82 -0.85 -10.47
N GLU A 137 -10.35 -0.03 -11.41
CA GLU A 137 -11.12 0.36 -12.61
C GLU A 137 -11.61 -0.86 -13.39
N LYS A 138 -10.73 -1.84 -13.66
CA LYS A 138 -11.11 -3.10 -14.34
C LYS A 138 -12.16 -3.90 -13.57
N ARG A 139 -12.05 -3.98 -12.23
CA ARG A 139 -13.04 -4.67 -11.38
C ARG A 139 -14.40 -4.00 -11.50
N CYS A 140 -14.45 -2.67 -11.43
CA CYS A 140 -15.68 -1.89 -11.57
C CYS A 140 -16.31 -2.08 -12.96
N GLU A 141 -15.53 -2.03 -14.04
CA GLU A 141 -16.02 -2.28 -15.40
C GLU A 141 -16.63 -3.68 -15.56
N SER A 142 -15.98 -4.69 -14.98
CA SER A 142 -16.43 -6.08 -15.05
C SER A 142 -17.77 -6.26 -14.34
N ILE A 143 -17.93 -5.66 -13.15
CA ILE A 143 -19.20 -5.65 -12.40
C ILE A 143 -20.29 -4.92 -13.18
N GLY A 144 -19.98 -3.78 -13.80
CA GLY A 144 -20.94 -3.04 -14.62
C GLY A 144 -21.44 -3.86 -15.81
N LYS A 145 -20.53 -4.54 -16.52
CA LYS A 145 -20.88 -5.44 -17.64
C LYS A 145 -21.75 -6.61 -17.20
N GLN A 146 -21.45 -7.22 -16.04
CA GLN A 146 -22.26 -8.30 -15.47
C GLN A 146 -23.68 -7.84 -15.13
N LYS A 147 -23.82 -6.72 -14.39
CA LYS A 147 -25.15 -6.17 -14.06
C LYS A 147 -25.98 -5.84 -15.30
N LEU A 148 -25.35 -5.31 -16.36
CA LEU A 148 -26.02 -5.04 -17.64
C LEU A 148 -26.46 -6.32 -18.36
N ALA A 149 -25.65 -7.38 -18.29
CA ALA A 149 -25.99 -8.69 -18.88
C ALA A 149 -27.15 -9.36 -18.13
N ASP A 150 -27.10 -9.36 -16.79
CA ASP A 150 -28.14 -9.93 -15.93
C ASP A 150 -29.48 -9.22 -16.15
N ASN A 151 -29.47 -7.88 -16.22
CA ASN A 151 -30.68 -7.10 -16.44
C ASN A 151 -31.33 -7.38 -17.82
N LYS A 152 -30.51 -7.57 -18.87
CA LYS A 152 -30.99 -7.94 -20.21
C LYS A 152 -31.63 -9.33 -20.26
N LEU A 153 -31.13 -10.30 -19.47
CA LEU A 153 -31.73 -11.62 -19.37
C LEU A 153 -33.13 -11.55 -18.70
N THR A 154 -33.27 -10.81 -17.60
CA THR A 154 -34.56 -10.62 -16.92
C THR A 154 -35.60 -9.93 -17.82
N THR A 155 -35.22 -8.93 -18.61
CA THR A 155 -36.16 -8.24 -19.51
C THR A 155 -36.58 -9.08 -20.72
N ARG A 156 -35.80 -10.08 -21.13
CA ARG A 156 -36.17 -11.00 -22.22
C ARG A 156 -37.12 -12.12 -21.77
N GLY A 157 -37.07 -12.52 -20.50
CA GLY A 157 -38.00 -13.50 -19.93
C GLY A 157 -39.44 -12.98 -19.78
N ALA A 158 -39.61 -11.67 -19.56
CA ALA A 158 -40.92 -11.05 -19.36
C ALA A 158 -41.74 -10.83 -20.65
N ASN A 159 -41.12 -10.94 -21.83
CA ASN A 159 -41.80 -10.71 -23.12
C ASN A 159 -42.29 -12.00 -23.81
N HIS A 160 -42.19 -13.17 -23.15
CA HIS A 160 -42.62 -14.47 -23.69
C HIS A 160 -43.83 -15.10 -22.98
N GLU A 161 -44.49 -14.40 -22.05
CA GLU A 161 -45.68 -14.92 -21.33
C GLU A 161 -47.02 -14.34 -21.83
N HIS A 162 -47.04 -13.70 -23.00
CA HIS A 162 -48.25 -13.20 -23.65
C HIS A 162 -48.31 -13.57 -25.14
N GLU A 163 -48.39 -14.87 -25.43
CA GLU A 163 -48.97 -15.48 -26.64
C GLU A 163 -49.62 -16.81 -26.26
#